data_AF-A0A1G7A4B5-F1
#
_entry.id   AF-A0A1G7A4B5-F1
#
_cell.length_a   1.000
_cell.length_b   1.000
_cell.length_c   1.000
_cell.angle_alpha   90.00
_cell.angle_beta   90.00
_cell.angle_gamma   90.00
#
_symmetry.space_group_name_H-M   'P 1'
#
loop_
_entity.id
_entity.type
_entity.pdbx_description
1 polymer ?
#
loop_
_entity_poly.entity_id
_entity_poly.type
_entity_poly.pdbx_seq_one_letter_code
_entity_poly.pdbx_strand_id
1 'polypeptide(L)'
;MPRAVGDEWDAWLSRGLDQLRAKGSGQWEPGFIQSPLWFFVASLGGKALPFCGVLAPSADRIGRCYPITALAIASDRACSLAPDPMLERFFAGTREAIVDARRLAWPAEELDAKLSSLPWPFNADIAPAAAAPSMAGILADLGLSPSQGVGGTGGRPWGAGRDVLRSKQARSVWWSDSPGGSEMLEHNGPFDDHLFSRLFKKIAA
;
A
#
# COMPACT_ATOMS: atom_id res chain seq x y z
N MET A 1 14.85 6.03 -2.40
CA MET A 1 14.33 5.37 -1.18
C MET A 1 15.38 5.41 -0.07
N PRO A 2 15.04 5.72 1.20
CA PRO A 2 15.97 5.56 2.33
C PRO A 2 16.47 4.12 2.43
N ARG A 3 17.79 3.93 2.57
CA ARG A 3 18.44 2.63 2.45
C ARG A 3 17.84 1.55 3.35
N ALA A 4 17.63 1.85 4.64
CA ALA A 4 17.11 0.87 5.60
C ALA A 4 15.73 0.29 5.22
N VAL A 5 14.82 1.11 4.69
CA VAL A 5 13.50 0.63 4.23
C VAL A 5 13.67 -0.16 2.94
N GLY A 6 14.60 0.26 2.07
CA GLY A 6 14.88 -0.40 0.79
C GLY A 6 15.46 -1.79 0.98
N ASP A 7 16.44 -1.93 1.86
CA ASP A 7 17.14 -3.20 2.10
C ASP A 7 16.20 -4.24 2.74
N GLU A 8 15.38 -3.85 3.72
CA GLU A 8 14.40 -4.76 4.33
C GLU A 8 13.31 -5.18 3.33
N TRP A 9 12.84 -4.25 2.49
CA TRP A 9 11.84 -4.50 1.45
C TRP A 9 12.39 -5.46 0.38
N ASP A 10 13.57 -5.18 -0.15
CA ASP A 10 14.21 -5.97 -1.20
C ASP A 10 14.58 -7.38 -0.71
N ALA A 11 15.08 -7.48 0.52
CA ALA A 11 15.36 -8.77 1.15
C ALA A 11 14.09 -9.61 1.35
N TRP A 12 12.98 -8.99 1.75
CA TRP A 12 11.69 -9.67 1.88
C TRP A 12 11.16 -10.17 0.53
N LEU A 13 11.16 -9.31 -0.50
CA LEU A 13 10.70 -9.70 -1.84
C LEU A 13 11.57 -10.80 -2.45
N SER A 14 12.90 -10.69 -2.33
CA SER A 14 13.84 -11.69 -2.85
C SER A 14 13.63 -13.05 -2.19
N ARG A 15 13.55 -13.10 -0.85
CA ARG A 15 13.25 -14.35 -0.12
C ARG A 15 11.91 -14.95 -0.54
N GLY A 16 10.88 -14.13 -0.68
CA GLY A 16 9.56 -14.58 -1.10
C GLY A 16 9.55 -15.19 -2.51
N LEU A 17 10.22 -14.54 -3.46
CA LEU A 17 10.37 -15.05 -4.83
C LEU A 17 11.13 -16.37 -4.86
N ASP A 18 12.19 -16.50 -4.08
CA ASP A 18 12.97 -17.75 -4.00
C ASP A 18 12.13 -18.91 -3.45
N GLN A 19 11.28 -18.64 -2.47
CA GLN A 19 10.32 -19.64 -1.98
C GLN A 19 9.25 -19.98 -3.01
N LEU A 20 8.76 -18.99 -3.75
CA LEU A 20 7.77 -19.19 -4.80
C LEU A 20 8.35 -20.06 -5.93
N ARG A 21 9.61 -19.82 -6.32
CA ARG A 21 10.39 -20.65 -7.24
C ARG A 21 10.56 -22.08 -6.73
N ALA A 22 10.99 -22.25 -5.48
CA ALA A 22 11.26 -23.57 -4.90
C ALA A 22 9.99 -24.43 -4.75
N LYS A 23 8.83 -23.81 -4.49
CA LYS A 23 7.53 -24.51 -4.35
C LYS A 23 6.83 -24.75 -5.69
N GLY A 24 7.17 -23.98 -6.72
CA GLY A 24 6.57 -24.09 -8.04
C GLY A 24 7.16 -25.26 -8.82
N SER A 25 6.35 -26.27 -9.14
CA SER A 25 6.69 -27.37 -10.04
C SER A 25 6.81 -26.92 -11.52
N GLY A 26 7.57 -25.85 -11.78
CA GLY A 26 7.84 -25.30 -13.12
C GLY A 26 6.81 -24.32 -13.69
N GLN A 27 5.86 -23.80 -12.88
CA GLN A 27 4.83 -22.84 -13.34
C GLN A 27 4.59 -21.70 -12.33
N TRP A 28 5.65 -21.18 -11.70
CA TRP A 28 5.48 -20.12 -10.71
C TRP A 28 5.38 -18.73 -11.36
N GLU A 29 6.03 -18.52 -12.51
CA GLU A 29 6.03 -17.26 -13.25
C GLU A 29 4.63 -16.86 -13.73
N PRO A 30 3.81 -17.74 -14.34
CA PRO A 30 2.45 -17.37 -14.72
C PRO A 30 1.59 -16.97 -13.52
N GLY A 31 1.68 -17.72 -12.41
CA GLY A 31 0.96 -17.41 -11.18
C GLY A 31 1.40 -16.07 -10.57
N PHE A 32 2.70 -15.79 -10.59
CA PHE A 32 3.25 -14.50 -10.18
C PHE A 32 2.73 -13.35 -11.05
N ILE A 33 2.82 -13.46 -12.39
CA ILE A 33 2.40 -12.41 -13.31
C ILE A 33 0.89 -12.17 -13.28
N GLN A 34 0.10 -13.20 -13.03
CA GLN A 34 -1.36 -13.10 -12.88
C GLN A 34 -1.80 -12.62 -11.50
N SER A 35 -0.88 -12.50 -10.53
CA SER A 35 -1.20 -11.97 -9.21
C SER A 35 -1.72 -10.53 -9.29
N PRO A 36 -2.61 -10.12 -8.38
CA PRO A 36 -3.14 -8.77 -8.39
C PRO A 36 -2.09 -7.70 -8.12
N LEU A 37 -2.42 -6.47 -8.50
CA LEU A 37 -1.73 -5.27 -8.02
C LEU A 37 -2.30 -4.91 -6.65
N TRP A 38 -1.41 -4.74 -5.68
CA TRP A 38 -1.74 -4.44 -4.30
C TRP A 38 -1.40 -3.01 -3.93
N PHE A 39 -2.36 -2.32 -3.36
CA PHE A 39 -2.14 -1.08 -2.62
C PHE A 39 -1.83 -1.41 -1.17
N PHE A 40 -1.08 -0.55 -0.47
CA PHE A 40 -0.80 -0.77 0.94
C PHE A 40 -0.52 0.51 1.73
N VAL A 41 -0.71 0.39 3.04
CA VAL A 41 -0.19 1.30 4.07
C VAL A 41 0.53 0.46 5.11
N ALA A 42 1.74 0.85 5.49
CA ALA A 42 2.59 0.07 6.38
C ALA A 42 3.37 0.94 7.39
N SER A 43 3.63 0.31 8.53
CA SER A 43 4.52 0.79 9.58
C SER A 43 5.41 -0.37 10.01
N LEU A 44 6.72 -0.14 10.18
CA LEU A 44 7.68 -1.13 10.66
C LEU A 44 8.03 -0.95 12.14
N GLY A 45 7.07 -0.48 12.95
CA GLY A 45 7.16 -0.49 14.41
C GLY A 45 8.35 0.29 14.98
N GLY A 46 8.31 1.63 14.92
CA GLY A 46 9.35 2.49 15.48
C GLY A 46 10.74 2.39 14.81
N LYS A 47 10.96 1.42 13.92
CA LYS A 47 12.23 1.22 13.20
C LYS A 47 12.33 2.08 11.95
N ALA A 48 11.24 2.20 11.18
CA ALA A 48 11.18 3.00 9.95
C ALA A 48 10.12 4.09 10.00
N LEU A 49 10.23 5.07 9.10
CA LEU A 49 9.18 6.06 8.84
C LEU A 49 7.93 5.35 8.28
N PRO A 50 6.71 5.82 8.56
CA PRO A 50 5.50 5.37 7.87
C PRO A 50 5.63 5.43 6.34
N PHE A 51 5.03 4.48 5.64
CA PHE A 51 5.02 4.50 4.18
C PHE A 51 3.78 3.82 3.60
N CYS A 52 3.46 4.17 2.37
CA CYS A 52 2.34 3.61 1.62
C CYS A 52 2.71 3.53 0.15
N GLY A 53 1.95 2.76 -0.63
CA GLY A 53 2.29 2.60 -2.03
C GLY A 53 1.55 1.50 -2.74
N VAL A 54 2.16 1.07 -3.85
CA VAL A 54 1.63 0.06 -4.74
C VAL A 54 2.72 -0.95 -5.06
N LEU A 55 2.37 -2.23 -5.00
CA LEU A 55 3.17 -3.38 -5.36
C LEU A 55 2.46 -4.14 -6.47
N ALA A 56 3.15 -4.40 -7.58
CA ALA A 56 2.58 -5.17 -8.70
C ALA A 56 3.59 -6.19 -9.21
N PRO A 57 3.13 -7.34 -9.75
CA PRO A 57 4.03 -8.24 -10.43
C PRO A 57 4.54 -7.61 -11.73
N SER A 58 5.82 -7.84 -12.04
CA SER A 58 6.46 -7.36 -13.27
C SER A 58 7.46 -8.37 -13.82
N ALA A 59 7.84 -8.20 -15.07
CA ALA A 59 8.94 -8.93 -15.69
C ALA A 59 9.73 -7.98 -16.60
N ASP A 60 11.03 -8.22 -16.71
CA ASP A 60 11.85 -7.49 -17.67
C ASP A 60 11.75 -8.10 -19.09
N ARG A 61 12.45 -7.49 -20.05
CA ARG A 61 12.45 -7.90 -21.47
C ARG A 61 12.99 -9.31 -21.71
N ILE A 62 13.75 -9.89 -20.77
CA ILE A 62 14.28 -11.25 -20.87
C ILE A 62 13.50 -12.25 -20.01
N GLY A 63 12.35 -11.84 -19.45
CA GLY A 63 11.43 -12.69 -18.71
C GLY A 63 11.75 -12.86 -17.22
N ARG A 64 12.72 -12.12 -16.66
CA ARG A 64 13.02 -12.20 -15.22
C ARG A 64 11.90 -11.54 -14.45
N CYS A 65 11.18 -12.33 -13.66
CA CYS A 65 10.10 -11.85 -12.81
C CYS A 65 10.65 -11.21 -11.54
N TYR A 66 10.27 -9.95 -11.31
CA TYR A 66 10.52 -9.21 -10.07
C TYR A 66 9.39 -8.19 -9.86
N PRO A 67 8.87 -7.98 -8.65
CA PRO A 67 7.83 -6.99 -8.40
C PRO A 67 8.31 -5.57 -8.70
N ILE A 68 7.42 -4.76 -9.26
CA ILE A 68 7.59 -3.31 -9.30
C ILE A 68 6.89 -2.69 -8.09
N THR A 69 7.56 -1.75 -7.43
CA THR A 69 7.02 -1.06 -6.25
C THR A 69 7.13 0.45 -6.41
N ALA A 70 6.02 1.16 -6.24
CA ALA A 70 6.00 2.61 -6.00
C ALA A 70 5.77 2.86 -4.50
N LEU A 71 6.63 3.66 -3.88
CA LEU A 71 6.64 3.90 -2.43
C LEU A 71 6.69 5.39 -2.13
N ALA A 72 5.70 5.87 -1.39
CA ALA A 72 5.76 7.15 -0.70
C ALA A 72 6.12 6.91 0.77
N ILE A 73 7.15 7.61 1.24
CA ILE A 73 7.67 7.47 2.61
C ILE A 73 7.48 8.81 3.30
N ALA A 74 6.81 8.79 4.45
CA ALA A 74 6.56 9.98 5.24
C ALA A 74 7.86 10.70 5.61
N SER A 75 7.80 12.02 5.77
CA SER A 75 8.94 12.82 6.19
C SER A 75 9.29 12.66 7.67
N ASP A 76 8.29 12.31 8.49
CA ASP A 76 8.44 12.05 9.92
C ASP A 76 7.52 10.92 10.42
N ARG A 77 7.84 10.36 11.59
CA ARG A 77 7.06 9.33 12.28
C ARG A 77 5.70 9.82 12.75
N ALA A 78 5.52 11.12 12.98
CA ALA A 78 4.24 11.68 13.40
C ALA A 78 3.27 11.88 12.23
N CYS A 79 3.72 11.80 10.98
CA CYS A 79 2.85 12.01 9.81
C CYS A 79 1.62 11.11 9.80
N SER A 80 0.49 11.71 9.45
CA SER A 80 -0.77 11.03 9.18
C SER A 80 -1.02 10.89 7.68
N LEU A 81 -1.90 9.97 7.28
CA LEU A 81 -2.36 9.91 5.90
C LEU A 81 -3.15 11.19 5.55
N ALA A 82 -2.97 11.67 4.32
CA ALA A 82 -3.73 12.78 3.76
C ALA A 82 -5.26 12.52 3.78
N PRO A 83 -6.10 13.55 3.54
CA PRO A 83 -7.54 13.38 3.43
C PRO A 83 -7.92 12.44 2.28
N ASP A 84 -9.06 11.75 2.41
CA ASP A 84 -9.50 10.69 1.48
C ASP A 84 -9.43 11.08 -0.01
N PRO A 85 -9.89 12.27 -0.46
CA PRO A 85 -9.83 12.62 -1.88
C PRO A 85 -8.40 12.72 -2.43
N MET A 86 -7.44 13.08 -1.56
CA MET A 86 -6.02 13.15 -1.93
C MET A 86 -5.42 11.74 -2.03
N LEU A 87 -5.77 10.86 -1.08
CA LEU A 87 -5.38 9.45 -1.14
C LEU A 87 -5.95 8.74 -2.37
N GLU A 88 -7.22 8.98 -2.69
CA GLU A 88 -7.85 8.45 -3.90
C GLU A 88 -7.07 8.84 -5.15
N ARG A 89 -6.73 10.13 -5.30
CA ARG A 89 -5.95 10.62 -6.44
C ARG A 89 -4.53 10.06 -6.47
N PHE A 90 -3.87 9.96 -5.32
CA PHE A 90 -2.53 9.38 -5.22
C PHE A 90 -2.53 7.91 -5.66
N PHE A 91 -3.39 7.08 -5.07
CA PHE A 91 -3.41 5.65 -5.37
C PHE A 91 -3.96 5.33 -6.77
N ALA A 92 -4.96 6.07 -7.26
CA ALA A 92 -5.45 5.93 -8.62
C ALA A 92 -4.36 6.31 -9.65
N GLY A 93 -3.68 7.44 -9.46
CA GLY A 93 -2.59 7.86 -10.33
C GLY A 93 -1.38 6.93 -10.26
N THR A 94 -1.07 6.37 -9.09
CA THR A 94 0.01 5.37 -8.92
C THR A 94 -0.34 4.06 -9.64
N ARG A 95 -1.61 3.61 -9.55
CA ARG A 95 -2.12 2.46 -10.31
C ARG A 95 -1.92 2.67 -11.80
N GLU A 96 -2.40 3.80 -12.33
CA GLU A 96 -2.28 4.16 -13.74
C GLU A 96 -0.82 4.14 -14.19
N ALA A 97 0.07 4.83 -13.46
CA ALA A 97 1.50 4.91 -13.78
C ALA A 97 2.17 3.52 -13.83
N ILE A 98 1.90 2.64 -12.86
CA ILE A 98 2.45 1.28 -12.84
C ILE A 98 1.88 0.42 -13.97
N VAL A 99 0.58 0.54 -14.25
CA VAL A 99 -0.06 -0.21 -15.35
C VAL A 99 0.52 0.22 -16.70
N ASP A 100 0.67 1.53 -16.92
CA ASP A 100 1.24 2.07 -18.15
C ASP A 100 2.72 1.68 -18.30
N ALA A 101 3.52 1.81 -17.24
CA ALA A 101 4.93 1.40 -17.28
C ALA A 101 5.09 -0.07 -17.66
N ARG A 102 4.20 -0.96 -17.17
CA ARG A 102 4.19 -2.39 -17.54
C ARG A 102 3.73 -2.64 -18.97
N ARG A 103 2.74 -1.88 -19.47
CA ARG A 103 2.16 -2.05 -20.82
C ARG A 103 3.04 -1.45 -21.92
N LEU A 104 3.58 -0.27 -21.68
CA LEU A 104 4.34 0.54 -22.62
C LEU A 104 5.85 0.35 -22.47
N ALA A 105 6.28 -0.46 -21.50
CA ALA A 105 7.69 -0.71 -21.18
C ALA A 105 8.48 0.60 -20.97
N TRP A 106 7.89 1.51 -20.19
CA TRP A 106 8.49 2.82 -19.89
C TRP A 106 9.89 2.66 -19.28
N PRO A 107 10.81 3.59 -19.57
CA PRO A 107 12.03 3.74 -18.79
C PRO A 107 11.69 4.17 -17.35
N ALA A 108 12.60 3.90 -16.42
CA ALA A 108 12.39 4.20 -15.00
C ALA A 108 12.14 5.70 -14.75
N GLU A 109 12.82 6.55 -15.52
CA GLU A 109 12.75 8.01 -15.42
C GLU A 109 11.35 8.55 -15.76
N GLU A 110 10.64 7.92 -16.71
CA GLU A 110 9.29 8.33 -17.09
C GLU A 110 8.26 7.92 -16.03
N LEU A 111 8.42 6.72 -15.46
CA LEU A 111 7.63 6.30 -14.30
C LEU A 111 7.88 7.23 -13.11
N ASP A 112 9.14 7.55 -12.81
CA ASP A 112 9.51 8.46 -11.73
C ASP A 112 8.92 9.87 -11.93
N ALA A 113 8.95 10.39 -13.15
CA ALA A 113 8.35 11.68 -13.49
C ALA A 113 6.83 11.68 -13.27
N LYS A 114 6.14 10.63 -13.74
CA LYS A 114 4.68 10.48 -13.54
C LYS A 114 4.34 10.38 -12.05
N LEU A 115 5.05 9.55 -11.29
CA LEU A 115 4.84 9.39 -9.84
C LEU A 115 5.11 10.69 -9.08
N SER A 116 6.14 11.44 -9.45
CA SER A 116 6.50 12.71 -8.80
C SER A 116 5.47 13.83 -9.03
N SER A 117 4.61 13.70 -10.04
CA SER A 117 3.53 14.65 -10.32
C SER A 117 2.26 14.41 -9.47
N LEU A 118 2.18 13.28 -8.76
CA LEU A 118 1.02 12.89 -7.99
C LEU A 118 0.91 13.69 -6.68
N PRO A 119 -0.31 13.87 -6.14
CA PRO A 119 -0.46 14.50 -4.84
C PRO A 119 0.22 13.67 -3.75
N TRP A 120 0.85 14.34 -2.78
CA TRP A 120 1.56 13.67 -1.70
C TRP A 120 0.58 12.99 -0.72
N PRO A 121 0.77 11.71 -0.34
CA PRO A 121 -0.23 10.97 0.45
C PRO A 121 -0.11 11.14 1.97
N PHE A 122 0.83 11.96 2.45
CA PHE A 122 1.03 12.24 3.86
C PHE A 122 0.82 13.72 4.18
N ASN A 123 0.29 13.97 5.37
CA ASN A 123 0.34 15.30 5.98
C ASN A 123 1.47 15.32 7.02
N ALA A 124 2.19 16.43 7.08
CA ALA A 124 2.94 16.73 8.29
C ALA A 124 1.93 16.95 9.41
N ASP A 125 1.96 16.13 10.46
CA ASP A 125 1.22 16.45 11.68
C ASP A 125 1.90 17.67 12.29
N ILE A 126 1.36 18.85 12.01
CA ILE A 126 1.55 20.00 12.89
C ILE A 126 0.81 19.61 14.16
N ALA A 127 1.52 19.43 15.27
CA ALA A 127 0.91 19.16 16.57
C ALA A 127 -0.33 20.06 16.73
N PRO A 128 -1.52 19.50 17.06
CA PRO A 128 -2.73 20.30 17.05
C PRO A 128 -2.56 21.41 18.08
N ALA A 129 -2.55 22.68 17.61
CA ALA A 129 -3.01 23.76 18.47
C ALA A 129 -4.40 23.33 18.95
N ALA A 130 -4.59 23.23 20.27
CA ALA A 130 -5.79 22.72 20.93
C ALA A 130 -7.04 22.97 20.06
N ALA A 131 -7.57 21.89 19.48
CA ALA A 131 -8.61 22.00 18.46
C ALA A 131 -9.80 22.79 19.02
N ALA A 132 -10.20 23.85 18.33
CA ALA A 132 -11.49 24.49 18.57
C ALA A 132 -12.59 23.42 18.47
N PRO A 133 -13.63 23.46 19.32
CA PRO A 133 -14.64 22.41 19.37
C PRO A 133 -15.27 22.24 17.98
N SER A 134 -15.10 21.06 17.41
CA SER A 134 -15.74 20.70 16.14
C SER A 134 -17.19 20.31 16.41
N MET A 135 -18.06 20.49 15.41
CA MET A 135 -19.46 20.06 15.49
C MET A 135 -19.57 18.57 15.89
N ALA A 136 -18.63 17.74 15.43
CA ALA A 136 -18.57 16.32 15.80
C ALA A 136 -18.25 16.10 17.29
N GLY A 137 -17.37 16.91 17.87
CA GLY A 137 -17.09 16.88 19.31
C GLY A 137 -18.28 17.33 20.14
N ILE A 138 -18.98 18.38 19.70
CA ILE A 138 -20.19 18.88 20.37
C ILE A 138 -21.33 17.85 20.32
N LEU A 139 -21.51 17.17 19.18
CA LEU A 139 -22.52 16.13 19.02
C LEU A 139 -22.22 14.88 19.87
N ALA A 140 -20.93 14.53 20.01
CA ALA A 140 -20.50 13.43 20.88
C ALA A 140 -20.78 13.72 22.36
N ASP A 141 -20.51 14.94 22.83
CA ASP A 141 -20.84 15.37 24.20
C ASP A 141 -22.35 15.35 24.48
N LEU A 142 -23.18 15.57 23.46
CA LEU A 142 -24.64 15.51 23.54
C LEU A 142 -25.22 14.10 23.32
N GLY A 143 -24.38 13.08 23.15
CA GLY A 143 -24.81 11.69 22.90
C GLY A 143 -25.48 11.48 21.54
N LEU A 144 -25.32 12.43 20.60
CA LEU A 144 -25.90 12.38 19.26
C LEU A 144 -24.82 11.91 18.28
N SER A 145 -24.97 10.70 17.74
CA SER A 145 -24.11 10.27 16.63
C SER A 145 -24.59 10.93 15.34
N PRO A 146 -23.69 11.55 14.53
CA PRO A 146 -24.08 12.02 13.22
C PRO A 146 -24.60 10.81 12.42
N SER A 147 -25.80 10.95 11.87
CA SER A 147 -26.47 9.91 11.09
C SER A 147 -25.52 9.42 10.02
N GLN A 148 -25.13 8.15 10.11
CA GLN A 148 -24.33 7.51 9.08
C GLN A 148 -25.17 7.50 7.80
N GLY A 149 -24.77 8.33 6.84
CA GLY A 149 -25.28 8.24 5.48
C GLY A 149 -25.08 6.82 4.99
N VAL A 150 -26.17 6.16 4.60
CA VAL A 150 -26.16 4.84 3.96
C VAL A 150 -25.47 4.99 2.61
N GLY A 151 -24.17 4.68 2.61
CA GLY A 151 -23.34 4.64 1.41
C GLY A 151 -22.44 3.42 1.46
N GLY A 152 -22.92 2.30 0.93
CA GLY A 152 -22.14 1.13 0.50
C GLY A 152 -21.34 0.39 1.59
N THR A 153 -21.71 -0.86 1.86
CA THR A 153 -20.90 -1.86 2.56
C THR A 153 -19.62 -2.19 1.78
N GLY A 154 -18.63 -1.31 1.88
CA GLY A 154 -17.28 -1.43 1.34
C GLY A 154 -16.42 -0.39 2.02
N GLY A 155 -16.11 -0.62 3.30
CA GLY A 155 -15.37 0.33 4.13
C GLY A 155 -14.08 0.76 3.43
N ARG A 156 -13.95 2.07 3.19
CA ARG A 156 -12.79 2.63 2.49
C ARG A 156 -11.48 2.20 3.21
N PRO A 157 -10.44 1.78 2.47
CA PRO A 157 -9.20 1.22 3.06
C PRO A 157 -8.44 2.23 3.95
N TRP A 158 -8.81 3.51 3.86
CA TRP A 158 -8.18 4.62 4.59
C TRP A 158 -8.34 4.53 6.10
N GLY A 159 -9.46 3.98 6.60
CA GLY A 159 -9.67 3.78 8.04
C GLY A 159 -8.60 2.86 8.63
N ALA A 160 -8.50 1.65 8.07
CA ALA A 160 -7.49 0.67 8.46
C ALA A 160 -6.05 1.21 8.26
N GLY A 161 -5.80 1.94 7.17
CA GLY A 161 -4.50 2.58 6.93
C GLY A 161 -4.12 3.58 8.02
N ARG A 162 -5.06 4.42 8.47
CA ARG A 162 -4.83 5.37 9.58
C ARG A 162 -4.59 4.65 10.91
N ASP A 163 -5.29 3.54 11.15
CA ASP A 163 -5.11 2.73 12.35
C ASP A 163 -3.74 2.04 12.39
N VAL A 164 -3.26 1.55 11.23
CA VAL A 164 -1.90 1.02 11.08
C VAL A 164 -0.86 2.07 11.52
N LEU A 165 -0.96 3.30 11.01
CA LEU A 165 -0.01 4.35 11.34
C LEU A 165 -0.10 4.78 12.81
N ARG A 166 -1.32 4.90 13.36
CA ARG A 166 -1.56 5.28 14.76
C ARG A 166 -1.02 4.25 15.75
N SER A 167 -1.05 2.97 15.40
CA SER A 167 -0.63 1.88 16.29
C SER A 167 0.84 1.97 16.72
N LYS A 168 1.69 2.61 15.89
CA LYS A 168 3.17 2.64 16.04
C LYS A 168 3.82 1.25 16.15
N GLN A 169 3.08 0.19 15.86
CA GLN A 169 3.55 -1.19 15.82
C GLN A 169 3.94 -1.57 14.38
N ALA A 170 4.61 -2.71 14.24
CA ALA A 170 4.84 -3.31 12.93
C ALA A 170 3.50 -3.87 12.43
N ARG A 171 2.85 -3.16 11.51
CA ARG A 171 1.53 -3.52 10.96
C ARG A 171 1.43 -3.02 9.53
N SER A 172 0.63 -3.68 8.72
CA SER A 172 0.28 -3.23 7.38
C SER A 172 -1.13 -3.63 7.00
N VAL A 173 -1.75 -2.83 6.15
CA VAL A 173 -3.00 -3.18 5.46
C VAL A 173 -2.75 -3.11 3.97
N TRP A 174 -3.27 -4.10 3.25
CA TRP A 174 -3.13 -4.27 1.81
C TRP A 174 -4.51 -4.44 1.21
N TRP A 175 -4.73 -3.89 0.03
CA TRP A 175 -5.96 -4.13 -0.69
C TRP A 175 -5.71 -4.21 -2.19
N SER A 176 -6.52 -4.98 -2.88
CA SER A 176 -6.55 -5.05 -4.34
C SER A 176 -8.00 -4.87 -4.78
N ASP A 177 -8.16 -4.16 -5.89
CA ASP A 177 -9.44 -3.97 -6.55
C ASP A 177 -9.33 -4.64 -7.92
N SER A 178 -9.80 -5.88 -7.98
CA SER A 178 -9.79 -6.71 -9.18
C SER A 178 -11.21 -6.77 -9.76
N PRO A 179 -11.38 -6.97 -11.08
CA PRO A 179 -12.71 -7.11 -11.69
C PRO A 179 -13.60 -8.19 -11.05
N GLY A 180 -12.99 -9.21 -10.44
CA GLY A 180 -13.67 -10.29 -9.72
C GLY A 180 -13.98 -10.01 -8.25
N GLY A 181 -13.65 -8.83 -7.73
CA GLY A 181 -13.88 -8.43 -6.34
C GLY A 181 -12.71 -7.68 -5.71
N SER A 182 -13.00 -7.01 -4.61
CA SER A 182 -11.99 -6.36 -3.77
C SER A 182 -11.53 -7.32 -2.68
N GLU A 183 -10.21 -7.48 -2.52
CA GLU A 183 -9.60 -8.24 -1.41
C GLU A 183 -8.88 -7.25 -0.50
N MET A 184 -9.02 -7.43 0.82
CA MET A 184 -8.29 -6.65 1.83
C MET A 184 -7.61 -7.60 2.82
N LEU A 185 -6.37 -7.29 3.17
CA LEU A 185 -5.50 -8.08 4.03
C LEU A 185 -4.90 -7.19 5.12
N GLU A 186 -5.09 -7.56 6.37
CA GLU A 186 -4.33 -6.98 7.47
C GLU A 186 -3.22 -7.93 7.90
N HIS A 187 -2.05 -7.38 8.17
CA HIS A 187 -0.88 -8.12 8.62
C HIS A 187 -0.28 -7.45 9.86
N ASN A 188 -0.06 -8.25 10.90
CA ASN A 188 0.53 -7.81 12.15
C ASN A 188 1.92 -8.43 12.28
N GLY A 189 2.94 -7.59 12.37
CA GLY A 189 4.34 -8.00 12.41
C GLY A 189 5.16 -7.39 11.26
N PRO A 190 6.46 -7.73 11.20
CA PRO A 190 7.31 -7.40 10.06
C PRO A 190 6.85 -8.12 8.80
N PHE A 191 7.33 -7.69 7.64
CA PHE A 191 7.07 -8.38 6.39
C PHE A 191 7.73 -9.77 6.39
N ASP A 192 6.90 -10.80 6.21
CA ASP A 192 7.29 -12.20 6.30
C ASP A 192 6.80 -13.00 5.10
N ASP A 193 7.17 -14.28 5.07
CA ASP A 193 6.84 -15.18 3.97
C ASP A 193 5.34 -15.45 3.88
N HIS A 194 4.63 -15.37 5.01
CA HIS A 194 3.18 -15.55 5.05
C HIS A 194 2.50 -14.42 4.27
N LEU A 195 2.84 -13.16 4.56
CA LEU A 195 2.33 -12.02 3.82
C LEU A 195 2.70 -12.12 2.34
N PHE A 196 3.95 -12.44 2.00
CA PHE A 196 4.36 -12.58 0.59
C PHE A 196 3.49 -13.59 -0.15
N SER A 197 3.29 -14.78 0.44
CA SER A 197 2.49 -15.84 -0.17
C SER A 197 1.01 -15.46 -0.35
N ARG A 198 0.48 -14.57 0.52
CA ARG A 198 -0.88 -14.05 0.40
C ARG A 198 -1.03 -13.06 -0.75
N LEU A 199 0.00 -12.27 -1.03
CA LEU A 199 -0.02 -11.25 -2.09
C LEU A 199 0.22 -11.87 -3.49
N PHE A 200 1.07 -12.89 -3.58
CA PHE A 200 1.43 -13.55 -4.84
C PHE A 200 0.92 -14.99 -4.94
N LYS A 201 -0.31 -15.23 -4.44
CA LYS A 201 -0.93 -16.57 -4.48
C LYS A 201 -0.94 -17.11 -5.91
N LYS A 202 -0.68 -18.41 -6.03
CA LYS A 202 -0.93 -19.16 -7.25
C LYS A 202 -2.43 -19.07 -7.56
N ILE A 203 -2.82 -18.45 -8.68
CA ILE A 203 -4.15 -18.69 -9.22
C ILE A 203 -4.14 -20.16 -9.60
N ALA A 204 -4.90 -20.99 -8.88
CA ALA A 204 -5.18 -22.33 -9.35
C ALA A 204 -5.96 -22.19 -10.66
N ALA A 205 -5.36 -22.67 -11.76
CA ALA A 205 -6.04 -22.83 -13.03
C ALA A 205 -7.13 -23.91 -12.91
#